data_AF-A0AAD7UQY7-F1
#
_entry.id   AF-A0AAD7UQY7-F1
#
_cell.length_a   1.000
_cell.length_b   1.000
_cell.length_c   1.000
_cell.angle_alpha   90.00
_cell.angle_beta   90.00
_cell.angle_gamma   90.00
#
_symmetry.space_group_name_H-M   'P 1'
#
loop_
_entity.id
_entity.type
_entity.pdbx_description
1 polymer ?
#
loop_
_entity_poly.entity_id
_entity_poly.type
_entity_poly.pdbx_seq_one_letter_code
_entity_poly.pdbx_strand_id
1 'polypeptide(L)'
;MDFRKEKDKDLGFPQIYGFANIIAVLGGALSFLLVFRLNWSYTHWWEARGAIGAYYAKIKDIMVMLVASYDTQESTEKLQVLRRTKVVLKMHSAAVADELSHGGSLYDPKDSALYITDKQISERWINENLDDVELADLKAAAFGSNSIKQYISTPYRVLLCHKWLTRCLNDAIAAGLVQNYEKLLAQQHVSTMLELYHAMVKIKNTNMPSAMIFLIKIMKGTYCCMLVSRV
;
A
#
# COMPACT_ATOMS: atom_id res chain seq x y z
N MET A 1 -54.03 61.56 30.77
CA MET A 1 -54.36 60.75 29.58
C MET A 1 -53.07 60.52 28.80
N ASP A 2 -52.50 59.35 29.04
CA ASP A 2 -51.52 58.58 28.27
C ASP A 2 -50.58 59.29 27.30
N PHE A 3 -49.41 59.64 27.84
CA PHE A 3 -48.16 59.49 27.12
C PHE A 3 -47.79 58.00 27.01
N ARG A 4 -47.17 57.62 25.88
CA ARG A 4 -46.44 56.37 25.64
C ARG A 4 -47.32 55.16 25.27
N LYS A 5 -47.56 54.98 23.96
CA LYS A 5 -47.79 53.69 23.28
C LYS A 5 -47.93 53.93 21.77
N GLU A 6 -46.82 53.89 21.03
CA GLU A 6 -46.74 53.41 19.63
C GLU A 6 -45.39 53.75 19.02
N LYS A 7 -44.30 53.28 19.64
CA LYS A 7 -42.99 53.33 19.00
C LYS A 7 -42.10 52.17 19.40
N ASP A 8 -42.65 50.95 19.35
CA ASP A 8 -41.90 49.70 19.55
C ASP A 8 -42.47 48.58 18.64
N LYS A 9 -42.64 48.86 17.35
CA LYS A 9 -42.95 47.83 16.33
C LYS A 9 -41.82 47.57 15.35
N ASP A 10 -40.61 47.99 15.68
CA ASP A 10 -39.38 47.65 14.94
C ASP A 10 -38.46 46.72 15.76
N LEU A 11 -39.05 45.78 16.51
CA LEU A 11 -38.31 44.60 16.96
C LEU A 11 -38.22 43.63 15.78
N GLY A 12 -37.38 43.99 14.79
CA GLY A 12 -36.86 43.05 13.82
C GLY A 12 -36.24 41.87 14.59
N PHE A 13 -36.81 40.69 14.40
CA PHE A 13 -36.53 39.50 15.20
C PHE A 13 -35.01 39.27 15.44
N PRO A 14 -34.54 39.19 16.70
CA PRO A 14 -33.13 38.88 17.02
C PRO A 14 -32.69 37.46 16.60
N GLN A 15 -33.61 36.64 16.10
CA GLN A 15 -33.37 35.25 15.69
C GLN A 15 -32.55 35.13 14.39
N ILE A 16 -32.57 36.15 13.52
CA ILE A 16 -31.89 36.09 12.21
C ILE A 16 -30.35 36.21 12.37
N TYR A 17 -29.90 37.03 13.33
CA TYR A 17 -28.47 37.25 13.60
C TYR A 17 -27.82 36.08 14.32
N GLY A 18 -28.50 35.45 15.29
CA GLY A 18 -27.98 34.29 16.02
C GLY A 18 -27.71 33.10 15.10
N PHE A 19 -28.61 32.83 14.16
CA PHE A 19 -28.47 31.71 13.23
C PHE A 19 -27.33 31.90 12.21
N ALA A 20 -27.13 33.12 11.72
CA ALA A 20 -26.01 33.45 10.84
C ALA A 20 -24.65 33.25 11.54
N ASN A 21 -24.55 33.63 12.82
CA ASN A 21 -23.35 33.42 13.62
C ASN A 21 -23.06 31.92 13.86
N ILE A 22 -24.09 31.11 14.13
CA ILE A 22 -23.93 29.66 14.30
C ILE A 22 -23.41 29.00 13.01
N ILE A 23 -23.97 29.35 11.85
CA ILE A 23 -23.48 28.85 10.56
C ILE A 23 -22.03 29.28 10.30
N ALA A 24 -21.68 30.54 10.60
CA ALA A 24 -20.32 31.03 10.43
C ALA A 24 -19.30 30.29 11.32
N VAL A 25 -19.65 30.04 12.59
CA VAL A 25 -18.81 29.29 13.53
C VAL A 25 -18.68 27.82 13.09
N LEU A 26 -19.79 27.17 12.72
CA LEU A 26 -19.77 25.79 12.21
C LEU A 26 -18.97 25.67 10.91
N GLY A 27 -19.13 26.62 9.99
CA GLY A 27 -18.38 26.67 8.73
C GLY A 27 -16.88 26.89 8.97
N GLY A 28 -16.50 27.77 9.91
CA GLY A 28 -15.11 27.97 10.31
C GLY A 28 -14.50 26.71 10.94
N ALA A 29 -15.20 26.09 11.89
CA ALA A 29 -14.75 24.87 12.55
C ALA A 29 -14.65 23.68 11.57
N LEU A 30 -15.61 23.54 10.65
CA LEU A 30 -15.58 22.53 9.60
C LEU A 30 -14.41 22.75 8.63
N SER A 31 -14.16 24.00 8.24
CA SER A 31 -13.03 24.35 7.36
C SER A 31 -11.69 23.96 8.00
N PHE A 32 -11.52 24.26 9.29
CA PHE A 32 -10.35 23.84 10.06
C PHE A 32 -10.21 22.31 10.07
N LEU A 33 -11.26 21.57 10.45
CA LEU A 33 -11.22 20.10 10.50
C LEU A 33 -10.94 19.45 9.14
N LEU A 34 -11.43 20.04 8.06
CA LEU A 34 -11.15 19.60 6.69
C LEU A 34 -9.68 19.81 6.32
N VAL A 35 -9.07 20.93 6.71
CA VAL A 35 -7.63 21.16 6.51
C VAL A 35 -6.80 20.13 7.27
N PHE A 36 -7.15 19.82 8.53
CA PHE A 36 -6.45 18.79 9.29
C PHE A 36 -6.59 17.40 8.65
N ARG A 37 -7.81 17.07 8.19
CA ARG A 37 -8.05 15.82 7.46
C ARG A 37 -7.22 15.76 6.19
N LEU A 38 -7.22 16.83 5.40
CA LEU A 38 -6.48 16.90 4.14
C LEU A 38 -4.97 16.76 4.40
N ASN A 39 -4.44 17.43 5.41
CA ASN A 39 -3.04 17.34 5.80
C ASN A 39 -2.65 15.90 6.21
N TRP A 40 -3.49 15.24 7.01
CA TRP A 40 -3.26 13.84 7.40
C TRP A 40 -3.25 12.92 6.17
N SER A 41 -4.25 13.05 5.30
CA SER A 41 -4.38 12.22 4.10
C SER A 41 -3.25 12.46 3.11
N TYR A 42 -2.82 13.71 2.95
CA TYR A 42 -1.70 14.08 2.11
C TYR A 42 -0.38 13.51 2.63
N THR A 43 -0.14 13.59 3.95
CA THR A 43 1.06 13.03 4.59
C THR A 43 1.14 11.52 4.38
N HIS A 44 0.04 10.79 4.64
CA HIS A 44 0.01 9.34 4.43
C HIS A 44 0.20 8.95 2.96
N TRP A 45 -0.39 9.70 2.04
CA TRP A 45 -0.19 9.47 0.61
C TRP A 45 1.28 9.69 0.19
N TRP A 46 1.90 10.76 0.68
CA TRP A 46 3.30 11.08 0.40
C TRP A 46 4.25 10.01 0.95
N GLU A 47 4.03 9.59 2.20
CA GLU A 47 4.80 8.50 2.84
C GLU A 47 4.64 7.18 2.07
N ALA A 48 3.41 6.80 1.70
CA ALA A 48 3.14 5.59 0.91
C ALA A 48 3.87 5.63 -0.44
N ARG A 49 3.78 6.75 -1.16
CA ARG A 49 4.47 6.94 -2.44
C ARG A 49 5.99 6.84 -2.26
N GLY A 50 6.54 7.45 -1.21
CA GLY A 50 7.96 7.38 -0.89
C GLY A 50 8.45 5.95 -0.62
N ALA A 51 7.69 5.20 0.19
CA ALA A 51 8.01 3.81 0.51
C ALA A 51 7.97 2.90 -0.72
N ILE A 52 6.96 3.05 -1.59
CA ILE A 52 6.85 2.31 -2.86
C ILE A 52 8.03 2.65 -3.78
N GLY A 53 8.38 3.93 -3.91
CA GLY A 53 9.51 4.37 -4.74
C GLY A 53 10.84 3.81 -4.24
N ALA A 54 11.08 3.85 -2.93
CA ALA A 54 12.27 3.26 -2.31
C ALA A 54 12.34 1.74 -2.54
N TYR A 55 11.20 1.05 -2.48
CA TYR A 55 11.12 -0.39 -2.70
C TYR A 55 11.51 -0.78 -4.13
N TYR A 56 10.97 -0.08 -5.15
CA TYR A 56 11.36 -0.31 -6.55
C TYR A 56 12.82 0.06 -6.83
N ALA A 57 13.36 1.08 -6.16
CA ALA A 57 14.78 1.39 -6.25
C ALA A 57 15.64 0.21 -5.76
N LYS A 58 15.26 -0.48 -4.67
CA LYS A 58 15.99 -1.67 -4.19
C LYS A 58 15.92 -2.85 -5.17
N ILE A 59 14.77 -3.08 -5.80
CA ILE A 59 14.65 -4.07 -6.88
C ILE A 59 15.60 -3.75 -8.02
N LYS A 60 15.63 -2.48 -8.46
CA LYS A 60 16.53 -2.02 -9.53
C LYS A 60 18.00 -2.21 -9.16
N ASP A 61 18.38 -1.84 -7.94
CA ASP A 61 19.77 -1.94 -7.47
C ASP A 61 20.25 -3.41 -7.50
N ILE A 62 19.41 -4.35 -7.03
CA ILE A 62 19.72 -5.80 -7.11
C ILE A 62 19.89 -6.25 -8.56
N MET A 63 18.99 -5.83 -9.46
CA MET A 63 19.09 -6.18 -10.88
C MET A 63 20.36 -5.64 -11.53
N VAL A 64 20.73 -4.40 -11.22
CA VAL A 64 21.95 -3.78 -11.75
C VAL A 64 23.18 -4.54 -11.25
N MET A 65 23.25 -4.91 -9.97
CA MET A 65 24.36 -5.73 -9.44
C MET A 65 24.50 -7.07 -10.18
N LEU A 66 23.38 -7.77 -10.39
CA LEU A 66 23.37 -9.08 -11.04
C LEU A 66 23.74 -9.00 -12.54
N VAL A 67 23.27 -7.95 -13.23
CA VAL A 67 23.54 -7.76 -14.66
C VAL A 67 24.94 -7.21 -14.89
N ALA A 68 25.43 -6.30 -14.04
CA ALA A 68 26.77 -5.73 -14.18
C ALA A 68 27.88 -6.77 -14.02
N SER A 69 27.62 -7.81 -13.22
CA SER A 69 28.54 -8.93 -13.00
C SER A 69 28.38 -10.06 -14.02
N TYR A 70 27.43 -9.95 -14.95
CA TYR A 70 27.24 -10.93 -16.01
C TYR A 70 28.17 -10.63 -17.18
N ASP A 71 29.20 -11.45 -17.35
CA ASP A 71 30.01 -11.45 -18.56
C ASP A 71 29.41 -12.38 -19.62
N THR A 72 29.41 -11.93 -20.88
CA THR A 72 28.71 -12.58 -22.01
C THR A 72 29.36 -13.92 -22.38
N GLN A 73 30.58 -14.18 -21.92
CA GLN A 73 31.35 -15.39 -22.22
C GLN A 73 31.14 -16.56 -21.23
N GLU A 74 30.48 -16.36 -20.08
CA GLU A 74 30.43 -17.39 -19.02
C GLU A 74 29.06 -18.01 -18.77
N SER A 75 29.01 -19.34 -18.98
CA SER A 75 28.15 -20.36 -18.36
C SER A 75 26.62 -20.19 -18.42
N THR A 76 25.95 -21.16 -19.05
CA THR A 76 24.49 -21.35 -19.03
C THR A 76 23.91 -21.38 -17.62
N GLU A 77 24.71 -21.74 -16.61
CA GLU A 77 24.34 -21.75 -15.20
C GLU A 77 24.12 -20.35 -14.62
N LYS A 78 25.02 -19.40 -14.91
CA LYS A 78 24.90 -18.00 -14.46
C LYS A 78 23.65 -17.34 -15.04
N LEU A 79 23.38 -17.61 -16.32
CA LEU A 79 22.16 -17.14 -16.99
C LEU A 79 20.90 -17.71 -16.33
N GLN A 80 20.88 -19.00 -15.97
CA GLN A 80 19.74 -19.61 -15.28
C GLN A 80 19.50 -18.97 -13.91
N VAL A 81 20.55 -18.72 -13.13
CA VAL A 81 20.43 -18.08 -11.80
C VAL A 81 19.93 -16.63 -11.93
N LEU A 82 20.40 -15.89 -12.93
CA LEU A 82 19.92 -14.55 -13.24
C LEU A 82 18.41 -14.55 -13.57
N ARG A 83 17.98 -15.46 -14.46
CA ARG A 83 16.56 -15.59 -14.83
C ARG A 83 15.68 -15.96 -13.64
N ARG A 84 16.11 -16.92 -12.81
CA ARG A 84 15.41 -17.31 -11.57
C ARG A 84 15.23 -16.12 -10.64
N THR A 85 16.30 -15.35 -10.41
CA THR A 85 16.26 -14.18 -9.54
C THR A 85 15.34 -13.09 -10.09
N LYS A 86 15.33 -12.90 -11.43
CA LYS A 86 14.40 -11.99 -12.12
C LYS A 86 12.94 -12.37 -11.90
N VAL A 87 12.60 -13.64 -12.13
CA VAL A 87 11.22 -14.12 -11.98
C VAL A 87 10.76 -14.02 -10.52
N VAL A 88 11.64 -14.33 -9.55
CA VAL A 88 11.31 -14.19 -8.13
C VAL A 88 11.13 -12.72 -7.71
N LEU A 89 11.92 -11.78 -8.25
CA LEU A 89 11.72 -10.35 -8.02
C LEU A 89 10.40 -9.84 -8.61
N LYS A 90 10.04 -10.32 -9.82
CA LYS A 90 8.73 -10.05 -10.44
C LYS A 90 7.59 -10.54 -9.55
N MET A 91 7.68 -11.79 -9.08
CA MET A 91 6.72 -12.39 -8.14
C MET A 91 6.60 -11.62 -6.82
N HIS A 92 7.73 -11.25 -6.21
CA HIS A 92 7.74 -10.49 -4.97
C HIS A 92 7.05 -9.13 -5.14
N SER A 93 7.32 -8.43 -6.26
CA SER A 93 6.65 -7.16 -6.57
C SER A 93 5.15 -7.31 -6.81
N ALA A 94 4.72 -8.38 -7.49
CA ALA A 94 3.32 -8.68 -7.73
C ALA A 94 2.59 -9.01 -6.42
N ALA A 95 3.18 -9.84 -5.56
CA ALA A 95 2.63 -10.18 -4.25
C ALA A 95 2.46 -8.93 -3.36
N VAL A 96 3.46 -8.05 -3.34
CA VAL A 96 3.37 -6.78 -2.58
C VAL A 96 2.28 -5.87 -3.17
N ALA A 97 2.21 -5.71 -4.48
CA ALA A 97 1.20 -4.88 -5.13
C ALA A 97 -0.22 -5.41 -4.86
N ASP A 98 -0.39 -6.72 -4.94
CA ASP A 98 -1.66 -7.40 -4.69
C ASP A 98 -2.12 -7.22 -3.24
N GLU A 99 -1.23 -7.48 -2.29
CA GLU A 99 -1.52 -7.33 -0.86
C GLU A 99 -1.78 -5.87 -0.47
N LEU A 100 -1.18 -4.89 -1.14
CA LEU A 100 -1.47 -3.47 -0.90
C LEU A 100 -2.77 -3.01 -1.56
N SER A 101 -3.12 -3.55 -2.74
CA SER A 101 -4.28 -3.13 -3.54
C SER A 101 -5.58 -3.74 -3.04
N HIS A 102 -5.58 -5.05 -2.77
CA HIS A 102 -6.70 -5.69 -2.11
C HIS A 102 -6.63 -5.28 -0.65
N GLY A 103 -7.68 -4.66 -0.13
CA GLY A 103 -7.78 -4.18 1.24
C GLY A 103 -7.68 -5.31 2.27
N GLY A 104 -6.49 -5.88 2.45
CA GLY A 104 -6.12 -6.73 3.55
C GLY A 104 -6.29 -5.97 4.85
N SER A 105 -7.48 -6.12 5.44
CA SER A 105 -7.57 -6.53 6.83
C SER A 105 -6.42 -7.49 7.11
N LEU A 106 -5.78 -7.39 8.27
CA LEU A 106 -5.06 -8.54 8.81
C LEU A 106 -5.96 -9.76 8.57
N TYR A 107 -5.44 -10.73 7.81
CA TYR A 107 -6.13 -11.95 7.42
C TYR A 107 -6.73 -12.60 8.66
N ASP A 108 -8.06 -12.55 8.82
CA ASP A 108 -8.74 -13.53 9.65
C ASP A 108 -8.85 -14.81 8.80
N PRO A 109 -8.24 -15.94 9.21
CA PRO A 109 -8.34 -17.21 8.50
C PRO A 109 -9.77 -17.73 8.27
N LYS A 110 -10.78 -17.07 8.87
CA LYS A 110 -12.20 -17.45 8.81
C LYS A 110 -12.95 -16.90 7.60
N ASP A 111 -12.43 -15.91 6.88
CA ASP A 111 -13.07 -15.38 5.67
C ASP A 111 -12.74 -16.25 4.43
N SER A 112 -13.33 -17.45 4.40
CA SER A 112 -13.12 -18.46 3.36
C SER A 112 -13.49 -17.99 1.95
N ALA A 113 -14.37 -17.00 1.82
CA ALA A 113 -14.80 -16.46 0.52
C ALA A 113 -13.70 -15.62 -0.15
N LEU A 114 -12.99 -14.77 0.62
CA LEU A 114 -11.89 -13.94 0.09
C LEU A 114 -10.71 -14.82 -0.38
N TYR A 115 -10.43 -15.89 0.38
CA TYR A 115 -9.33 -16.81 0.10
C TYR A 115 -9.49 -17.58 -1.22
N ILE A 116 -10.73 -17.94 -1.60
CA ILE A 116 -11.01 -18.62 -2.87
C ILE A 116 -10.78 -17.67 -4.07
N THR A 117 -11.21 -16.41 -3.95
CA THR A 117 -11.00 -15.39 -4.99
C THR A 117 -9.52 -15.06 -5.15
N ASP A 118 -8.80 -14.93 -4.05
CA ASP A 118 -7.37 -14.60 -4.05
C ASP A 118 -6.50 -15.72 -4.67
N LYS A 119 -6.89 -16.98 -4.42
CA LYS A 119 -6.31 -18.15 -5.09
C LYS A 119 -6.49 -18.07 -6.61
N GLN A 120 -7.71 -17.81 -7.09
CA GLN A 120 -7.99 -17.70 -8.53
C GLN A 120 -7.24 -16.54 -9.19
N ILE A 121 -7.12 -15.39 -8.50
CA ILE A 121 -6.37 -14.23 -8.99
C ILE A 121 -4.88 -14.58 -9.13
N SER A 122 -4.29 -15.25 -8.14
CA SER A 122 -2.88 -15.64 -8.19
C SER A 122 -2.59 -16.69 -9.28
N GLU A 123 -3.46 -17.68 -9.45
CA GLU A 123 -3.36 -18.68 -10.52
C GLU A 123 -3.47 -18.04 -11.90
N ARG A 124 -4.43 -17.11 -12.06
CA ARG A 124 -4.63 -16.36 -13.30
C ARG A 124 -3.42 -15.49 -13.62
N TRP A 125 -2.90 -14.75 -12.65
CA TRP A 125 -1.74 -13.88 -12.84
C TRP A 125 -0.52 -14.69 -13.29
N ILE A 126 -0.28 -15.86 -12.68
CA ILE A 126 0.83 -16.74 -13.09
C ILE A 126 0.69 -17.17 -14.54
N ASN A 127 -0.50 -17.60 -14.95
CA ASN A 127 -0.74 -18.08 -16.32
C ASN A 127 -0.71 -16.95 -17.37
N GLU A 128 -1.10 -15.73 -17.00
CA GLU A 128 -1.11 -14.57 -17.91
C GLU A 128 0.25 -13.86 -18.00
N ASN A 129 1.08 -13.91 -16.94
CA ASN A 129 2.28 -13.09 -16.85
C ASN A 129 3.59 -13.89 -16.87
N LEU A 130 3.58 -15.21 -16.73
CA LEU A 130 4.80 -16.02 -16.84
C LEU A 130 4.75 -16.89 -18.10
N ASP A 131 5.81 -16.83 -18.88
CA ASP A 131 6.04 -17.76 -19.99
C ASP A 131 6.41 -19.16 -19.45
N ASP A 132 6.29 -20.20 -20.28
CA ASP A 132 6.64 -21.59 -19.91
C ASP A 132 8.08 -21.72 -19.38
N VAL A 133 9.01 -20.92 -19.91
CA VAL A 133 10.41 -20.86 -19.47
C VAL A 133 10.53 -20.20 -18.09
N GLU A 134 9.82 -19.09 -17.86
CA GLU A 134 9.80 -18.42 -16.56
C GLU A 134 9.14 -19.30 -15.50
N LEU A 135 8.12 -20.09 -15.88
CA LEU A 135 7.45 -21.05 -15.01
C LEU A 135 8.38 -22.22 -14.64
N ALA A 136 9.21 -22.70 -15.59
CA ALA A 136 10.22 -23.72 -15.31
C ALA A 136 11.32 -23.18 -14.37
N ASP A 137 11.80 -21.95 -14.61
CA ASP A 137 12.78 -21.29 -13.75
C ASP A 137 12.21 -21.02 -12.35
N LEU A 138 10.94 -20.64 -12.24
CA LEU A 138 10.24 -20.49 -10.97
C LEU A 138 10.14 -21.82 -10.21
N LYS A 139 9.75 -22.91 -10.88
CA LYS A 139 9.70 -24.24 -10.25
C LYS A 139 11.08 -24.65 -9.74
N ALA A 140 12.15 -24.34 -10.49
CA ALA A 140 13.51 -24.62 -10.07
C ALA A 140 13.94 -23.75 -8.86
N ALA A 141 13.60 -22.47 -8.86
CA ALA A 141 13.88 -21.54 -7.76
C ALA A 141 13.11 -21.90 -6.47
N ALA A 142 11.84 -22.32 -6.62
CA ALA A 142 10.91 -22.52 -5.52
C ALA A 142 11.02 -23.89 -4.83
N PHE A 143 11.95 -24.79 -5.18
CA PHE A 143 12.04 -26.19 -4.70
C PHE A 143 10.99 -27.17 -5.30
N GLY A 144 10.49 -26.91 -6.51
CA GLY A 144 9.67 -27.86 -7.28
C GLY A 144 8.19 -27.48 -7.43
N SER A 145 7.41 -28.37 -8.05
CA SER A 145 6.01 -28.14 -8.46
C SER A 145 5.06 -27.86 -7.27
N ASN A 146 5.38 -28.38 -6.08
CA ASN A 146 4.56 -28.18 -4.88
C ASN A 146 4.64 -26.75 -4.33
N SER A 147 5.66 -25.99 -4.68
CA SER A 147 5.92 -24.67 -4.12
C SER A 147 5.07 -23.58 -4.75
N ILE A 148 4.65 -23.76 -6.01
CA ILE A 148 3.66 -22.89 -6.65
C ILE A 148 2.29 -23.10 -6.00
N LYS A 149 1.92 -24.37 -5.72
CA LYS A 149 0.71 -24.68 -4.95
C LYS A 149 0.78 -24.07 -3.55
N GLN A 150 1.96 -24.08 -2.92
CA GLN A 150 2.18 -23.44 -1.64
C GLN A 150 2.00 -21.92 -1.74
N TYR A 151 2.55 -21.26 -2.75
CA TYR A 151 2.36 -19.82 -2.97
C TYR A 151 0.88 -19.44 -3.13
N ILE A 152 0.14 -20.23 -3.92
CA ILE A 152 -1.29 -20.02 -4.15
C ILE A 152 -2.13 -20.23 -2.86
N SER A 153 -1.67 -21.10 -1.96
CA SER A 153 -2.40 -21.45 -0.72
C SER A 153 -1.92 -20.72 0.53
N THR A 154 -0.79 -20.02 0.47
CA THR A 154 -0.22 -19.39 1.67
C THR A 154 -0.74 -17.96 1.78
N PRO A 155 -1.29 -17.53 2.94
CA PRO A 155 -1.72 -16.15 3.14
C PRO A 155 -0.54 -15.16 3.18
N TYR A 156 0.65 -15.63 3.58
CA TYR A 156 1.89 -14.84 3.67
C TYR A 156 2.75 -14.89 2.40
N ARG A 157 2.15 -14.55 1.24
CA ARG A 157 2.80 -14.67 -0.09
C ARG A 157 4.08 -13.85 -0.20
N VAL A 158 4.08 -12.63 0.35
CA VAL A 158 5.26 -11.75 0.33
C VAL A 158 6.42 -12.36 1.09
N LEU A 159 6.18 -12.90 2.31
CA LEU A 159 7.23 -13.56 3.10
C LEU A 159 7.78 -14.81 2.40
N LEU A 160 6.93 -15.57 1.72
CA LEU A 160 7.37 -16.73 0.94
C LEU A 160 8.27 -16.30 -0.24
N CYS A 161 7.86 -15.28 -0.99
CA CYS A 161 8.68 -14.72 -2.07
C CYS A 161 10.00 -14.17 -1.54
N HIS A 162 9.98 -13.55 -0.36
CA HIS A 162 11.17 -12.99 0.28
C HIS A 162 12.19 -14.08 0.65
N LYS A 163 11.70 -15.22 1.17
CA LYS A 163 12.51 -16.41 1.43
C LYS A 163 13.13 -16.95 0.13
N TRP A 164 12.35 -17.03 -0.95
CA TRP A 164 12.87 -17.46 -2.25
C TRP A 164 13.91 -16.49 -2.81
N LEU A 165 13.67 -15.18 -2.67
CA LEU A 165 14.60 -14.15 -3.13
C LEU A 165 15.94 -14.24 -2.41
N THR A 166 15.92 -14.38 -1.09
CA THR A 166 17.13 -14.55 -0.28
C THR A 166 17.94 -15.76 -0.73
N ARG A 167 17.25 -16.85 -1.08
CA ARG A 167 17.90 -18.05 -1.61
C ARG A 167 18.48 -17.82 -3.00
N CYS A 168 17.71 -17.27 -3.94
CA CYS A 168 18.19 -17.00 -5.29
C CYS A 168 19.40 -16.05 -5.28
N LEU A 169 19.42 -15.10 -4.33
CA LEU A 169 20.59 -14.24 -4.13
C LEU A 169 21.79 -15.03 -3.61
N ASN A 170 21.60 -15.95 -2.66
CA ASN A 170 22.68 -16.82 -2.19
C ASN A 170 23.20 -17.74 -3.31
N ASP A 171 22.31 -18.25 -4.16
CA ASP A 171 22.69 -19.02 -5.35
C ASP A 171 23.46 -18.16 -6.36
N ALA A 172 23.07 -16.89 -6.54
CA ALA A 172 23.80 -15.92 -7.38
C ALA A 172 25.19 -15.58 -6.81
N ILE A 173 25.27 -15.43 -5.49
CA ILE A 173 26.53 -15.25 -4.77
C ILE A 173 27.43 -16.48 -4.95
N ALA A 174 26.88 -17.69 -4.85
CA ALA A 174 27.62 -18.94 -5.04
C ALA A 174 28.11 -19.11 -6.48
N ALA A 175 27.30 -18.70 -7.47
CA ALA A 175 27.65 -18.68 -8.88
C ALA A 175 28.66 -17.58 -9.26
N GLY A 176 29.06 -16.72 -8.32
CA GLY A 176 29.99 -15.61 -8.58
C GLY A 176 29.38 -14.45 -9.37
N LEU A 177 28.05 -14.35 -9.45
CA LEU A 177 27.32 -13.21 -10.04
C LEU A 177 27.30 -11.98 -9.15
N VAL A 178 27.75 -12.08 -7.90
CA VAL A 178 27.84 -10.96 -6.98
C VAL A 178 29.24 -10.96 -6.41
N GLN A 179 29.94 -9.83 -6.58
CA GLN A 179 31.32 -9.72 -6.14
C GLN A 179 31.42 -9.79 -4.62
N ASN A 180 32.55 -10.25 -4.08
CA ASN A 180 32.71 -10.49 -2.63
C ASN A 180 32.44 -9.26 -1.76
N TYR A 181 32.75 -8.06 -2.24
CA TYR A 181 32.46 -6.82 -1.51
C TYR A 181 31.00 -6.36 -1.61
N GLU A 182 30.26 -6.81 -2.63
CA GLU A 182 28.85 -6.44 -2.85
C GLU A 182 27.87 -7.37 -2.14
N LYS A 183 28.34 -8.51 -1.61
CA LYS A 183 27.48 -9.51 -0.94
C LYS A 183 26.66 -8.90 0.20
N LEU A 184 27.33 -8.13 1.07
CA LEU A 184 26.69 -7.46 2.20
C LEU A 184 25.66 -6.44 1.72
N LEU A 185 26.01 -5.69 0.67
CA LEU A 185 25.13 -4.69 0.07
C LEU A 185 23.86 -5.36 -0.51
N ALA A 186 24.01 -6.44 -1.28
CA ALA A 186 22.88 -7.16 -1.86
C ALA A 186 21.94 -7.76 -0.79
N GLN A 187 22.50 -8.33 0.29
CA GLN A 187 21.72 -8.81 1.43
C GLN A 187 21.00 -7.68 2.16
N GLN A 188 21.66 -6.53 2.33
CA GLN A 188 21.04 -5.33 2.89
C GLN A 188 19.88 -4.84 2.01
N HIS A 189 20.02 -4.86 0.68
CA HIS A 189 18.94 -4.48 -0.23
C HIS A 189 17.72 -5.38 -0.08
N VAL A 190 17.91 -6.70 0.00
CA VAL A 190 16.83 -7.65 0.25
C VAL A 190 16.17 -7.39 1.61
N SER A 191 16.95 -7.26 2.70
CA SER A 191 16.39 -6.93 4.03
C SER A 191 15.58 -5.63 4.02
N THR A 192 16.13 -4.59 3.39
CA THR A 192 15.46 -3.28 3.27
C THR A 192 14.13 -3.39 2.51
N MET A 193 14.04 -4.27 1.50
CA MET A 193 12.77 -4.49 0.80
C MET A 193 11.68 -5.01 1.74
N LEU A 194 12.02 -5.89 2.69
CA LEU A 194 11.07 -6.41 3.68
C LEU A 194 10.68 -5.33 4.71
N GLU A 195 11.63 -4.53 5.17
CA GLU A 195 11.36 -3.39 6.05
C GLU A 195 10.41 -2.38 5.40
N LEU A 196 10.65 -2.05 4.12
CA LEU A 196 9.78 -1.17 3.35
C LEU A 196 8.38 -1.77 3.17
N TYR A 197 8.27 -3.08 2.96
CA TYR A 197 6.97 -3.75 2.95
C TYR A 197 6.23 -3.61 4.28
N HIS A 198 6.89 -3.84 5.41
CA HIS A 198 6.27 -3.65 6.72
C HIS A 198 5.87 -2.19 6.96
N ALA A 199 6.65 -1.21 6.48
CA ALA A 199 6.27 0.19 6.53
C ALA A 199 5.02 0.48 5.69
N MET A 200 4.91 -0.08 4.48
CA MET A 200 3.73 0.06 3.62
C MET A 200 2.48 -0.57 4.27
N VAL A 201 2.61 -1.75 4.86
CA VAL A 201 1.52 -2.41 5.62
C VAL A 201 1.10 -1.58 6.83
N LYS A 202 2.07 -0.99 7.55
CA LYS A 202 1.77 -0.07 8.66
C LYS A 202 0.97 1.14 8.19
N ILE A 203 1.39 1.80 7.11
CA ILE A 203 0.68 2.97 6.56
C ILE A 203 -0.74 2.59 6.14
N LYS A 204 -0.90 1.43 5.49
CA LYS A 204 -2.21 0.90 5.09
C LYS A 204 -3.14 0.66 6.28
N ASN A 205 -2.63 0.09 7.37
CA ASN A 205 -3.42 -0.26 8.54
C ASN A 205 -3.63 0.92 9.50
N THR A 206 -2.83 1.98 9.39
CA THR A 206 -2.94 3.18 10.22
C THR A 206 -3.99 4.11 9.65
N ASN A 207 -5.26 3.79 9.87
CA ASN A 207 -6.36 4.66 9.51
C ASN A 207 -6.41 5.89 10.43
N MET A 208 -6.87 7.02 9.88
CA MET A 208 -7.19 8.20 10.68
C MET A 208 -8.18 7.83 11.81
N PRO A 209 -7.99 8.36 13.04
CA PRO A 209 -8.83 8.00 14.18
C PRO A 209 -10.32 8.11 13.85
N SER A 210 -11.07 7.04 14.11
CA SER A 210 -12.50 6.91 13.76
C SER A 210 -13.34 8.06 14.32
N ALA A 211 -13.01 8.53 15.51
CA ALA A 211 -13.66 9.68 16.15
C ALA A 211 -13.58 10.97 15.30
N MET A 212 -12.43 11.25 14.69
CA MET A 212 -12.25 12.45 13.87
C MET A 212 -13.00 12.33 12.54
N ILE A 213 -13.00 11.14 11.93
CA ILE A 213 -13.80 10.87 10.72
C ILE A 213 -15.29 11.04 11.02
N PHE A 214 -15.76 10.51 12.14
CA PHE A 214 -17.15 10.58 12.57
C PHE A 214 -17.59 12.03 12.85
N LEU A 215 -16.76 12.78 13.58
CA LEU A 215 -17.02 14.19 13.87
C LEU A 215 -17.12 15.03 12.59
N ILE A 216 -16.21 14.84 11.63
CA ILE A 216 -16.28 15.52 10.32
C ILE A 216 -17.57 15.17 9.57
N LYS A 217 -18.00 13.91 9.60
CA LYS A 217 -19.25 13.49 8.95
C LYS A 217 -20.47 14.16 9.57
N ILE A 218 -20.57 14.21 10.90
CA ILE A 218 -21.67 14.88 11.60
C ILE A 218 -21.66 16.39 11.30
N MET A 219 -20.51 17.04 11.42
CA MET A 219 -20.40 18.48 11.18
C MET A 219 -20.70 18.86 9.73
N LYS A 220 -20.23 18.06 8.76
CA LYS A 220 -20.60 18.25 7.35
C LYS A 220 -22.10 18.07 7.13
N GLY A 221 -22.70 17.02 7.70
CA GLY A 221 -24.14 16.75 7.57
C GLY A 221 -24.99 17.87 8.16
N THR A 222 -24.71 18.27 9.40
CA THR A 222 -25.41 19.36 10.09
C THR A 222 -25.26 20.71 9.36
N TYR A 223 -24.04 21.04 8.90
CA TYR A 223 -23.80 22.26 8.11
C TYR A 223 -24.60 22.27 6.81
N CYS A 224 -24.61 21.17 6.05
CA CYS A 224 -25.41 21.07 4.83
C CYS A 224 -26.91 21.14 5.09
N CYS A 225 -27.42 20.47 6.12
CA CYS A 225 -28.84 20.53 6.49
C CYS A 225 -29.27 21.95 6.87
N MET A 226 -28.45 22.68 7.64
CA MET A 226 -28.73 24.07 8.02
C MET A 226 -28.71 25.02 6.81
N LEU A 227 -27.79 24.82 5.86
CA LEU A 227 -27.77 25.61 4.62
C LEU A 227 -28.99 25.36 3.74
N VAL A 228 -29.40 24.09 3.56
CA VAL A 228 -30.56 23.73 2.74
C VAL A 228 -31.88 24.20 3.38
N SER A 229 -32.00 24.17 4.71
CA SER A 229 -33.19 24.68 5.41
C SER A 229 -33.43 26.20 5.28
N ARG A 230 -32.48 26.92 4.67
CA ARG A 230 -32.55 28.36 4.39
C ARG A 230 -32.95 28.69 2.95
N VAL A 231 -33.00 27.69 2.05
CA VAL A 231 -33.55 27.80 0.68
C VAL A 231 -35.02 27.40 0.72
#